data_AF-A0A1K1SNH0-F1
#
_entry.id   AF-A0A1K1SNH0-F1
#
_cell.length_a   1.000
_cell.length_b   1.000
_cell.length_c   1.000
_cell.angle_alpha   90.00
_cell.angle_beta   90.00
_cell.angle_gamma   90.00
#
_symmetry.space_group_name_H-M   'P 1'
#
loop_
_entity.id
_entity.type
_entity.pdbx_description
1 polymer ?
#
loop_
_entity_poly.entity_id
_entity_poly.type
_entity_poly.pdbx_seq_one_letter_code
_entity_poly.pdbx_strand_id
1 'polypeptide(L)'
;MDSIGDDHGAIDLLFNRFENQVVGLPNQGKANLGEVTFFYPGFPLRLYALRVNNRSDLVVLFNGGVKSASTTQASKDLNLKWREACQFARRIEEALQDREISIDLKKQENTS
;
A
#
# COMPACT_ATOMS: atom_id res chain seq x y z
N MET A 1 -17.83 -17.60 -9.39
CA MET A 1 -17.50 -16.16 -9.47
C MET A 1 -16.28 -16.02 -8.59
N ASP A 2 -15.13 -16.38 -9.16
CA ASP A 2 -13.86 -16.35 -8.46
C ASP A 2 -13.51 -14.88 -8.22
N SER A 3 -13.30 -14.57 -6.95
CA SER A 3 -13.22 -13.20 -6.49
C SER A 3 -11.91 -12.61 -7.01
N ILE A 4 -12.00 -11.49 -7.75
CA ILE A 4 -10.84 -10.67 -8.13
C ILE A 4 -9.97 -10.30 -6.90
N GLY A 5 -10.53 -10.37 -5.68
CA GLY A 5 -9.81 -10.18 -4.43
C GLY A 5 -8.82 -11.31 -4.09
N ASP A 6 -9.17 -12.57 -4.33
CA ASP A 6 -8.31 -13.72 -4.02
C ASP A 6 -7.21 -13.91 -5.06
N ASP A 7 -7.52 -13.64 -6.34
CA ASP A 7 -6.57 -13.83 -7.44
C ASP A 7 -5.77 -12.57 -7.79
N HIS A 8 -6.23 -11.35 -7.41
CA HIS A 8 -5.59 -10.07 -7.79
C HIS A 8 -5.68 -8.95 -6.74
N GLY A 9 -6.19 -9.21 -5.53
CA GLY A 9 -6.42 -8.20 -4.49
C GLY A 9 -5.16 -7.73 -3.74
N ALA A 10 -5.33 -7.26 -2.50
CA ALA A 10 -4.24 -6.80 -1.65
C ALA A 10 -3.42 -7.97 -1.05
N ILE A 11 -2.87 -8.78 -1.94
CA ILE A 11 -2.14 -10.01 -1.66
C ILE A 11 -0.74 -9.66 -1.17
N ASP A 12 -0.34 -10.23 -0.03
CA ASP A 12 0.93 -9.97 0.66
C ASP A 12 2.14 -9.98 -0.28
N LEU A 13 2.14 -10.89 -1.25
CA LEU A 13 3.20 -11.07 -2.23
C LEU A 13 3.47 -9.81 -3.08
N LEU A 14 2.43 -9.00 -3.32
CA LEU A 14 2.55 -7.76 -4.11
C LEU A 14 3.04 -6.57 -3.26
N PHE A 15 3.01 -6.69 -1.92
CA PHE A 15 3.41 -5.63 -0.98
C PHE A 15 4.80 -5.89 -0.38
N ASN A 16 5.78 -6.22 -1.22
CA ASN A 16 7.11 -6.65 -0.79
C ASN A 16 8.20 -5.57 -0.90
N ARG A 17 7.82 -4.32 -1.20
CA ARG A 17 8.75 -3.18 -1.36
C ARG A 17 8.55 -2.18 -0.23
N PHE A 18 9.06 -2.51 0.94
CA PHE A 18 8.98 -1.64 2.11
C PHE A 18 9.87 -0.41 1.95
N GLU A 19 9.27 0.78 1.95
CA GLU A 19 9.93 2.08 1.86
C GLU A 19 9.55 2.92 3.08
N ASN A 20 10.17 2.62 4.23
CA ASN A 20 9.96 3.31 5.52
C ASN A 20 8.56 3.04 6.13
N GLN A 21 7.67 4.02 6.22
CA GLN A 21 6.29 3.83 6.76
C GLN A 21 5.29 3.31 5.72
N VAL A 22 5.71 3.17 4.45
CA VAL A 22 4.81 2.80 3.34
C VAL A 22 5.40 1.68 2.51
N VAL A 23 4.55 1.05 1.70
CA VAL A 23 4.93 0.08 0.69
C VAL A 23 4.87 0.74 -0.69
N GLY A 24 5.92 0.59 -1.48
CA GLY A 24 5.95 1.06 -2.85
C GLY A 24 5.36 0.04 -3.83
N LEU A 25 4.48 0.48 -4.73
CA LEU A 25 3.93 -0.32 -5.81
C LEU A 25 4.49 0.16 -7.16
N PRO A 26 4.72 -0.71 -8.16
CA PRO A 26 4.50 -2.15 -8.10
C PRO A 26 5.57 -2.88 -7.27
N ASN A 27 5.30 -4.16 -7.00
CA ASN A 27 6.16 -5.06 -6.24
C ASN A 27 7.61 -5.05 -6.76
N GLN A 28 8.54 -5.40 -5.89
CA GLN A 28 9.95 -5.55 -6.23
C GLN A 28 10.23 -6.97 -6.72
N GLY A 29 10.99 -7.07 -7.81
CA GLY A 29 11.40 -8.35 -8.39
C GLY A 29 10.25 -9.05 -9.10
N LYS A 30 10.30 -10.38 -9.08
CA LYS A 30 9.25 -11.25 -9.62
C LYS A 30 8.33 -11.69 -8.49
N ALA A 31 7.03 -11.61 -8.71
CA ALA A 31 6.01 -12.19 -7.84
C ALA A 31 5.21 -13.21 -8.67
N ASN A 32 5.12 -14.44 -8.19
CA ASN A 32 4.34 -15.51 -8.82
C ASN A 32 3.03 -15.69 -8.06
N LEU A 33 1.91 -15.44 -8.73
CA LEU A 33 0.59 -15.58 -8.19
C LEU A 33 -0.19 -16.60 -9.02
N GLY A 34 -0.29 -17.82 -8.50
CA GLY A 34 -0.80 -18.96 -9.28
C GLY A 34 0.03 -19.16 -10.55
N GLU A 35 -0.64 -19.11 -11.71
CA GLU A 35 -0.01 -19.22 -13.02
C GLU A 35 0.49 -17.87 -13.59
N VAL A 36 0.21 -16.75 -12.92
CA VAL A 36 0.57 -15.40 -13.38
C VAL A 36 1.85 -14.93 -12.71
N THR A 37 2.86 -14.56 -13.51
CA THR A 37 4.08 -13.92 -13.01
C THR A 37 4.04 -12.41 -13.25
N PHE A 38 4.04 -11.64 -12.16
CA PHE A 38 4.23 -10.20 -12.18
C PHE A 38 5.71 -9.86 -12.18
N PHE A 39 6.17 -9.15 -13.20
CA PHE A 39 7.55 -8.70 -13.32
C PHE A 39 7.62 -7.30 -13.92
N TYR A 40 8.17 -6.35 -13.17
CA TYR A 40 8.24 -4.94 -13.53
C TYR A 40 9.69 -4.44 -13.64
N PRO A 41 10.49 -4.95 -14.61
CA PRO A 41 11.87 -4.52 -14.79
C PRO A 41 11.90 -3.06 -15.27
N GLY A 42 12.47 -2.17 -14.47
CA GLY A 42 12.65 -0.77 -14.87
C GLY A 42 11.35 0.05 -15.01
N PHE A 43 10.21 -0.45 -14.52
CA PHE A 43 8.97 0.31 -14.55
C PHE A 43 9.09 1.55 -13.65
N PRO A 44 8.94 2.77 -14.20
CA PRO A 44 9.32 3.97 -13.47
C PRO A 44 8.20 4.50 -12.56
N LEU A 45 6.94 4.12 -12.78
CA LEU A 45 5.85 4.58 -11.92
C LEU A 45 5.93 3.92 -10.55
N ARG A 46 5.78 4.73 -9.51
CA ARG A 46 5.76 4.30 -8.12
C ARG A 46 4.56 4.92 -7.41
N LEU A 47 3.63 4.09 -6.96
CA LEU A 47 2.57 4.47 -6.01
C LEU A 47 3.01 4.09 -4.60
N TYR A 48 2.46 4.74 -3.59
CA TYR A 48 2.71 4.40 -2.19
C TYR A 48 1.43 3.91 -1.53
N ALA A 49 1.55 2.95 -0.63
CA ALA A 49 0.42 2.35 0.05
C ALA A 49 0.71 2.09 1.53
N LEU A 50 -0.31 2.19 2.37
CA LEU A 50 -0.28 1.72 3.75
C LEU A 50 -1.24 0.53 3.88
N ARG A 51 -0.76 -0.58 4.42
CA ARG A 51 -1.60 -1.68 4.88
C ARG A 51 -2.01 -1.42 6.31
N VAL A 52 -3.27 -1.06 6.50
CA VAL A 52 -3.78 -0.72 7.82
C VAL A 52 -3.73 -1.95 8.71
N ASN A 53 -3.14 -1.87 9.90
CA ASN A 53 -3.01 -3.00 10.84
C ASN A 53 -2.43 -4.30 10.22
N ASN A 54 -1.66 -4.20 9.13
CA ASN A 54 -1.17 -5.35 8.34
C ASN A 54 -2.26 -6.32 7.84
N ARG A 55 -3.54 -5.92 7.80
CA ARG A 55 -4.61 -6.75 7.23
C ARG A 55 -4.53 -6.82 5.70
N SER A 56 -5.11 -7.86 5.12
CA SER A 56 -5.09 -8.16 3.68
C SER A 56 -6.27 -7.56 2.91
N ASP A 57 -7.26 -7.01 3.61
CA ASP A 57 -8.51 -6.50 3.05
C ASP A 57 -8.61 -4.95 3.06
N LEU A 58 -7.67 -4.25 3.69
CA LEU A 58 -7.68 -2.78 3.76
C LEU A 58 -6.32 -2.16 3.44
N VAL A 59 -6.30 -1.39 2.36
CA VAL A 59 -5.13 -0.65 1.89
C VAL A 59 -5.51 0.80 1.64
N VAL A 60 -4.70 1.72 2.14
CA VAL A 60 -4.78 3.15 1.80
C VAL A 60 -3.77 3.43 0.70
N LEU A 61 -4.24 3.91 -0.46
CA LEU A 61 -3.39 4.32 -1.57
C LEU A 61 -3.07 5.80 -1.46
N PHE A 62 -1.78 6.13 -1.56
CA PHE A 62 -1.27 7.48 -1.65
C PHE A 62 -0.83 7.77 -3.08
N ASN A 63 -0.73 9.07 -3.38
CA ASN A 63 -0.20 9.53 -4.65
C ASN A 63 1.21 9.02 -4.91
N GLY A 64 1.52 8.87 -6.19
CA GLY A 64 2.79 8.38 -6.68
C GLY A 64 3.42 9.27 -7.73
N GLY A 65 4.65 8.93 -8.10
CA GLY A 65 5.44 9.69 -9.05
C GLY A 65 6.22 8.80 -10.01
N VAL A 66 6.91 9.46 -10.93
CA VAL A 66 7.84 8.80 -11.84
C VAL A 66 9.22 8.78 -11.17
N LYS A 67 9.80 7.60 -11.01
CA LYS A 67 11.18 7.40 -10.58
C LYS A 67 12.11 7.87 -11.70
N SER A 68 12.64 9.09 -11.56
CA SER A 68 13.53 9.73 -12.54
C SER A 68 15.02 9.51 -12.26
N ALA A 69 15.37 8.91 -11.12
CA ALA A 69 16.74 8.66 -10.70
C ALA A 69 16.89 7.27 -10.04
N SER A 70 18.14 6.84 -9.80
CA SER A 70 18.45 5.52 -9.22
C SER A 70 17.83 5.31 -7.82
N THR A 71 17.66 6.37 -7.04
CA THR A 71 17.02 6.35 -5.72
C THR A 71 15.76 7.22 -5.66
N THR A 72 14.87 6.89 -4.72
CA THR A 72 13.70 7.71 -4.40
C THR A 72 14.14 9.11 -3.95
N GLN A 73 15.22 9.22 -3.16
CA GLN A 73 15.70 10.52 -2.69
C GLN A 73 16.20 11.42 -3.82
N ALA A 74 16.82 10.85 -4.85
CA ALA A 74 17.34 11.58 -6.00
C ALA A 74 16.24 11.93 -7.03
N SER A 75 15.06 11.33 -6.93
CA SER A 75 13.92 11.59 -7.81
C SER A 75 13.08 12.72 -7.23
N LYS A 76 13.27 13.98 -7.68
CA LYS A 76 12.69 15.17 -7.04
C LYS A 76 11.15 15.11 -6.86
N ASP A 77 10.42 14.67 -7.89
CA ASP A 77 8.95 14.52 -7.83
C ASP A 77 8.53 13.36 -6.91
N LEU A 78 9.26 12.23 -6.99
CA LEU A 78 8.93 11.05 -6.20
C LEU A 78 9.30 11.20 -4.71
N ASN A 79 10.39 11.90 -4.40
CA ASN A 79 10.85 12.15 -3.03
C ASN A 79 9.78 12.92 -2.24
N LEU A 80 9.22 13.99 -2.82
CA LEU A 80 8.21 14.78 -2.14
C LEU A 80 6.97 13.93 -1.81
N LYS A 81 6.47 13.19 -2.80
CA LYS A 81 5.31 12.30 -2.64
C LYS A 81 5.57 11.16 -1.67
N TRP A 82 6.78 10.61 -1.66
CA TRP A 82 7.19 9.59 -0.70
C TRP A 82 7.18 10.13 0.74
N ARG A 83 7.72 11.33 0.96
CA ARG A 83 7.73 11.97 2.27
C ARG A 83 6.32 12.27 2.76
N GLU A 84 5.46 12.78 1.89
CA GLU A 84 4.04 13.01 2.18
C GLU A 84 3.33 11.70 2.54
N ALA A 85 3.54 10.64 1.74
CA ALA A 85 2.96 9.33 2.01
C ALA A 85 3.42 8.77 3.37
N CYS A 86 4.70 8.91 3.73
CA CYS A 86 5.21 8.50 5.04
C CYS A 86 4.56 9.29 6.18
N GLN A 87 4.41 10.61 6.01
CA GLN A 87 3.78 11.46 7.01
C GLN A 87 2.30 11.11 7.19
N PHE A 88 1.56 10.89 6.10
CA PHE A 88 0.16 10.50 6.16
C PHE A 88 -0.02 9.11 6.77
N ALA A 89 0.81 8.15 6.36
CA ALA A 89 0.78 6.80 6.92
C ALA A 89 0.95 6.85 8.44
N ARG A 90 1.96 7.56 8.93
CA ARG A 90 2.20 7.74 10.36
C ARG A 90 1.00 8.36 11.08
N ARG A 91 0.41 9.43 10.54
CA ARG A 91 -0.76 10.07 11.15
C ARG A 91 -1.98 9.16 11.19
N ILE A 92 -2.18 8.34 10.16
CA ILE A 92 -3.26 7.35 10.11
C ILE A 92 -3.02 6.28 11.18
N GLU A 93 -1.79 5.79 11.32
CA GLU A 93 -1.44 4.83 12.37
C GLU A 93 -1.64 5.41 13.78
N GLU A 94 -1.20 6.65 14.02
CA GLU A 94 -1.42 7.37 15.28
C GLU A 94 -2.93 7.54 15.55
N ALA A 95 -3.71 7.97 14.57
CA ALA A 95 -5.16 8.13 14.70
C ALA A 95 -5.91 6.80 14.95
N LEU A 96 -5.40 5.68 14.44
CA LEU A 96 -5.92 4.34 14.76
C LEU A 96 -5.60 3.94 16.20
N GLN A 97 -4.38 4.24 16.67
CA GLN A 97 -3.95 3.96 18.04
C GLN A 97 -4.75 4.80 19.05
N ASP A 98 -4.94 6.08 18.76
CA ASP A 98 -5.69 7.03 19.58
C ASP A 98 -7.22 6.85 19.47
N ARG A 99 -7.66 5.89 18.63
CA ARG A 99 -9.08 5.57 18.36
C ARG A 99 -9.87 6.72 17.74
N GLU A 100 -9.20 7.70 17.13
CA GLU A 100 -9.83 8.70 16.27
C GLU A 100 -10.40 8.07 15.00
N ILE A 101 -9.71 7.04 14.48
CA ILE A 101 -10.20 6.16 13.41
C ILE A 101 -10.58 4.82 14.02
N SER A 102 -11.81 4.38 13.80
CA SER A 102 -12.30 3.05 14.20
C SER A 102 -12.65 2.23 12.96
N ILE A 103 -12.17 0.98 12.93
CA ILE A 103 -12.44 0.02 11.86
C ILE A 103 -13.31 -1.09 12.44
N ASP A 104 -14.20 -1.65 11.62
CA ASP A 104 -15.13 -2.70 12.02
C ASP A 104 -16.06 -2.26 13.16
N LEU A 105 -16.76 -1.13 12.96
CA LEU A 105 -17.90 -0.76 13.79
C LEU A 105 -18.87 -1.95 13.76
N LYS A 106 -18.92 -2.74 14.85
CA LYS A 106 -20.00 -3.71 15.03
C LYS A 106 -21.29 -2.93 14.86
N LYS A 107 -22.03 -3.24 13.80
CA LYS A 107 -23.43 -2.85 13.70
C LYS A 107 -24.05 -3.34 15.00
N GLN A 108 -24.45 -2.42 15.87
CA GLN A 108 -25.36 -2.82 16.93
C GLN A 108 -26.62 -3.24 16.19
N GLU A 109 -26.80 -4.54 16.04
CA GLU A 109 -28.12 -5.08 15.77
C GLU A 109 -28.94 -4.65 16.97
N ASN A 110 -29.74 -3.61 16.77
CA ASN A 110 -30.78 -3.23 17.71
C ASN A 110 -31.74 -4.41 17.77
N THR A 111 -31.51 -5.33 18.71
CA THR A 111 -32.54 -6.24 19.19
C THR A 111 -33.56 -5.39 19.93
N SER A 112 -34.56 -4.93 19.18
CA SER A 112 -35.84 -4.45 19.69
C SER A 112 -36.78 -5.63 19.88
#